data_AF-A0A930UWV5-F1
#
_entry.id   AF-A0A930UWV5-F1
#
_cell.length_a   1.000
_cell.length_b   1.000
_cell.length_c   1.000
_cell.angle_alpha   90.00
_cell.angle_beta   90.00
_cell.angle_gamma   90.00
#
_symmetry.space_group_name_H-M   'P 1'
#
loop_
_entity.id
_entity.type
_entity.pdbx_description
1 polymer ?
#
loop_
_entity_poly.entity_id
_entity_poly.type
_entity_poly.pdbx_seq_one_letter_code
_entity_poly.pdbx_strand_id
1 'polypeptide(L)'
;MERFEFISDAEYWLITDLANKSIRSGYSEAEELKAMKTALDKMAKRLTSGEPLPKRVITLPEESTVKPHNPQAVARFLTVRN
;
A
#
# COMPACT_ATOMS: atom_id res chain seq x y z
N MET A 1 -6.12 -10.78 14.27
CA MET A 1 -5.71 -10.40 12.90
C MET A 1 -4.20 -10.50 12.87
N GLU A 2 -3.64 -11.36 12.03
CA GLU A 2 -2.20 -11.39 11.80
C GLU A 2 -1.82 -10.12 11.02
N ARG A 3 -0.89 -9.31 11.55
CA ARG A 3 -0.32 -8.20 10.81
C ARG A 3 0.64 -8.80 9.79
N PHE A 4 0.43 -8.51 8.51
CA PHE A 4 1.40 -8.84 7.49
C PHE A 4 2.69 -8.04 7.76
N GLU A 5 3.78 -8.73 8.02
CA GLU A 5 5.08 -8.10 8.28
C GLU A 5 5.98 -8.23 7.05
N PHE A 6 6.50 -7.10 6.58
CA PHE A 6 7.52 -7.08 5.53
C PHE A 6 8.89 -7.43 6.11
N ILE A 7 9.56 -8.40 5.49
CA ILE A 7 10.88 -8.91 5.83
C ILE A 7 11.97 -7.87 5.54
N SER A 8 11.77 -7.01 4.53
CA SER A 8 12.72 -5.97 4.17
C SER A 8 12.06 -4.73 3.55
N ASP A 9 12.78 -3.61 3.54
CA ASP A 9 12.35 -2.41 2.82
C ASP A 9 12.24 -2.67 1.31
N ALA A 10 13.08 -3.55 0.75
CA ALA A 10 13.01 -3.94 -0.66
C ALA A 10 11.70 -4.66 -0.99
N GLU A 11 11.29 -5.61 -0.15
CA GLU A 11 10.02 -6.31 -0.30
C GLU A 11 8.83 -5.36 -0.17
N TYR A 12 8.87 -4.48 0.84
CA TYR A 12 7.85 -3.45 1.03
C TYR A 12 7.67 -2.62 -0.24
N TRP A 13 8.74 -2.02 -0.75
CA TRP A 13 8.66 -1.18 -1.94
C TRP A 13 8.23 -1.97 -3.17
N LEU A 14 8.73 -3.19 -3.36
CA LEU A 14 8.36 -4.01 -4.51
C LEU A 14 6.84 -4.31 -4.53
N ILE A 15 6.30 -4.79 -3.43
CA ILE A 15 4.89 -5.20 -3.33
C ILE A 15 3.97 -3.98 -3.41
N THR A 16 4.29 -2.93 -2.65
CA THR A 16 3.45 -1.72 -2.59
C THR A 16 3.42 -0.98 -3.93
N ASP A 17 4.55 -0.86 -4.64
CA ASP A 17 4.58 -0.22 -5.96
C ASP A 17 3.76 -1.01 -6.99
N LEU A 18 3.86 -2.33 -6.96
CA LEU A 18 3.15 -3.20 -7.89
C LEU A 18 1.64 -3.14 -7.64
N ALA A 19 1.21 -3.27 -6.38
CA ALA A 19 -0.19 -3.17 -6.00
C ALA A 19 -0.78 -1.81 -6.40
N ASN A 20 -0.06 -0.72 -6.12
CA ASN A 20 -0.47 0.62 -6.50
C ASN A 20 -0.61 0.80 -8.02
N LYS A 21 0.25 0.17 -8.81
CA LYS A 21 0.18 0.23 -10.28
C LYS A 21 -0.96 -0.62 -10.84
N SER A 22 -1.15 -1.83 -10.29
CA SER A 22 -2.22 -2.75 -10.68
C SER A 22 -3.59 -2.11 -10.45
N ILE A 23 -3.83 -1.55 -9.25
CA ILE A 23 -5.08 -0.85 -8.90
C ILE A 23 -5.38 0.33 -9.82
N ARG A 24 -4.37 1.15 -10.17
CA ARG A 24 -4.57 2.34 -11.00
C ARG A 24 -4.78 2.03 -12.48
N SER A 25 -4.18 0.96 -12.96
CA SER A 25 -4.10 0.67 -14.40
C SER A 25 -5.11 -0.36 -14.87
N GLY A 26 -5.69 -1.17 -13.96
CA GLY A 26 -6.65 -2.21 -14.31
C GLY A 26 -6.03 -3.28 -15.21
N TYR A 27 -4.82 -3.75 -14.88
CA TYR A 27 -4.09 -4.69 -15.70
C TYR A 27 -4.84 -6.00 -15.94
N SER A 28 -4.68 -6.55 -17.14
CA SER A 28 -4.93 -7.97 -17.39
C SER A 28 -3.85 -8.83 -16.73
N GLU A 29 -4.12 -10.12 -16.54
CA GLU A 29 -3.18 -11.07 -15.91
C GLU A 29 -1.80 -11.10 -16.60
N ALA A 30 -1.79 -11.03 -17.94
CA ALA A 30 -0.54 -11.02 -18.71
C ALA A 30 0.28 -9.74 -18.50
N GLU A 31 -0.38 -8.59 -18.37
CA GLU A 31 0.26 -7.30 -18.08
C GLU A 31 0.78 -7.25 -16.65
N GLU A 32 0.03 -7.82 -15.71
CA GLU A 32 0.44 -7.95 -14.31
C GLU A 32 1.69 -8.83 -14.20
N LEU A 33 1.73 -9.99 -14.88
CA LEU A 33 2.91 -10.84 -14.93
C LEU A 33 4.14 -10.12 -15.51
N LYS A 34 3.94 -9.31 -16.57
CA LYS A 34 5.01 -8.51 -17.17
C LYS A 34 5.49 -7.41 -16.22
N ALA A 35 4.56 -6.74 -15.54
CA ALA A 35 4.87 -5.71 -14.54
C ALA A 35 5.65 -6.28 -13.36
N MET A 36 5.27 -7.46 -12.87
CA MET A 36 5.99 -8.19 -11.82
C MET A 36 7.45 -8.45 -12.21
N LYS A 37 7.67 -9.07 -13.37
CA LYS A 37 9.04 -9.37 -13.86
C LYS A 37 9.89 -8.10 -13.97
N THR A 38 9.31 -7.06 -14.55
CA THR A 38 10.00 -5.77 -14.72
C THR A 38 10.36 -5.12 -13.38
N ALA A 39 9.45 -5.18 -12.40
CA ALA A 39 9.67 -4.63 -11.07
C ALA A 39 10.75 -5.42 -10.31
N LEU A 40 10.74 -6.75 -10.41
CA LEU A 40 11.78 -7.62 -9.86
C LEU A 40 13.16 -7.31 -10.43
N ASP A 41 13.28 -7.23 -11.76
CA ASP A 41 14.55 -6.90 -12.42
C ASP A 41 15.08 -5.53 -12.02
N LYS A 42 14.18 -4.53 -11.91
CA LYS A 42 14.55 -3.19 -11.47
C LYS A 42 15.04 -3.18 -10.02
N MET A 43 14.36 -3.90 -9.13
CA MET A 43 14.75 -4.01 -7.72
C MET A 43 16.09 -4.75 -7.58
N ALA A 44 16.29 -5.85 -8.32
CA ALA A 44 17.55 -6.58 -8.34
C ALA A 44 18.71 -5.66 -8.78
N LYS A 45 18.55 -4.93 -9.88
CA LYS A 45 19.55 -3.95 -10.35
C LYS A 45 19.86 -2.87 -9.32
N ARG A 46 18.83 -2.37 -8.63
CA ARG A 46 18.97 -1.37 -7.58
C ARG A 46 19.80 -1.91 -6.42
N LEU A 47 19.52 -3.12 -5.97
CA LEU A 47 20.25 -3.78 -4.90
C LEU A 47 21.71 -4.07 -5.30
N THR A 48 21.96 -4.56 -6.51
CA THR A 48 23.33 -4.86 -6.97
C THR A 48 24.18 -3.61 -7.21
N SER A 49 23.55 -2.48 -7.55
CA SER A 49 24.26 -1.20 -7.73
C SER A 49 24.54 -0.48 -6.40
N GLY A 50 23.97 -0.95 -5.29
CA GLY A 50 24.10 -0.32 -3.98
C GLY A 50 23.30 0.99 -3.85
N GLU A 51 22.36 1.26 -4.77
CA GLU A 51 21.49 2.43 -4.68
C GLU A 51 20.60 2.29 -3.42
N PRO A 52 20.62 3.27 -2.50
CA PRO A 52 19.88 3.16 -1.25
C PRO A 52 18.38 3.17 -1.50
N LEU A 53 17.67 2.28 -0.81
CA LEU A 53 16.21 2.29 -0.75
C LEU A 53 15.74 3.30 0.29
N PRO A 54 14.65 4.05 0.03
CA PRO A 54 14.07 4.90 1.05
C PRO A 54 13.56 4.04 2.21
N LYS A 55 13.69 4.53 3.45
CA LYS A 55 13.12 3.84 4.61
C LYS A 55 11.60 3.83 4.50
N ARG A 56 10.98 2.71 4.86
CA ARG A 56 9.52 2.63 4.95
C ARG A 56 8.99 3.66 5.95
N VAL A 57 7.99 4.44 5.54
CA VAL A 57 7.26 5.34 6.43
C VAL A 57 5.85 4.77 6.59
N ILE A 58 5.53 4.26 7.78
CA ILE A 58 4.17 3.83 8.09
C ILE A 58 3.37 5.10 8.35
N THR A 59 2.53 5.50 7.40
CA THR A 59 1.72 6.72 7.49
C THR A 59 0.34 6.48 8.06
N LEU A 60 -0.07 5.23 8.29
CA LEU A 60 -1.32 4.94 8.95
C LEU A 60 -1.17 5.31 10.43
N PRO A 61 -1.96 6.27 10.94
CA PRO A 61 -2.01 6.52 12.37
C PRO A 61 -2.37 5.21 13.08
N GLU A 62 -1.81 4.97 14.27
CA GLU A 62 -2.40 3.97 15.16
C GLU A 62 -3.89 4.28 15.26
N GLU A 63 -4.71 3.25 15.10
CA GLU A 63 -6.17 3.36 15.09
C GLU A 63 -6.59 4.20 16.30
N SER A 64 -7.00 5.44 16.06
CA SER A 64 -7.29 6.35 17.16
C SER A 64 -8.46 5.74 17.92
N THR A 65 -8.31 5.51 19.22
CA THR A 65 -9.41 5.09 20.10
C THR A 65 -10.50 6.16 20.25
N VAL A 66 -10.43 7.24 19.45
CA VAL A 66 -11.42 8.31 19.36
C VAL A 66 -12.71 7.72 18.80
N LYS A 67 -13.52 7.17 19.71
CA LYS A 67 -14.94 6.96 19.51
C LYS A 67 -15.55 8.34 19.22
N PRO A 68 -16.34 8.52 18.15
CA PRO A 68 -17.00 9.78 17.89
C PRO A 68 -17.84 10.16 19.12
N HIS A 69 -17.52 11.29 19.76
CA HIS A 69 -18.10 11.70 21.03
C HIS A 69 -19.55 12.21 20.92
N ASN A 70 -20.22 11.99 19.78
CA ASN A 70 -21.57 12.46 19.59
C ASN A 70 -22.38 11.57 18.62
N PRO A 71 -23.26 10.69 19.14
CA PRO A 71 -24.19 9.88 18.35
C PRO A 71 -25.07 10.72 17.39
N GLN A 72 -25.39 11.97 17.74
CA GLN A 72 -26.22 12.85 16.91
C GLN A 72 -25.49 13.35 15.66
N ALA A 73 -24.17 13.51 15.71
CA ALA A 73 -23.37 13.93 14.56
C ALA A 73 -23.31 12.82 13.49
N VAL A 74 -23.22 11.56 13.92
CA VAL A 74 -23.22 10.38 13.03
C VAL A 74 -24.60 10.22 12.38
N ALA A 75 -25.69 10.39 13.13
CA ALA A 75 -27.04 10.29 12.60
C ALA A 75 -27.33 11.34 11.52
N ARG A 76 -26.85 12.59 11.68
CA ARG A 76 -26.99 13.65 10.67
C ARG A 76 -26.20 13.35 9.38
N PHE A 77 -25.01 12.76 9.49
CA PHE A 77 -24.21 12.43 8.30
C PHE A 77 -24.87 11.34 7.43
N LEU A 78 -25.55 10.38 8.06
CA LEU A 78 -26.21 9.27 7.37
C LEU A 78 -27.59 9.63 6.80
N THR A 79 -28.27 10.63 7.35
CA THR A 79 -29.61 11.05 6.88
C THR A 79 -29.57 12.01 5.71
N VAL A 80 -28.47 12.75 5.50
CA VAL A 80 -28.35 13.71 4.38
C VAL A 80 -27.98 13.03 3.04
N ARG A 81 -27.67 11.72 3.04
CA ARG A 81 -27.27 10.97 1.83
C ARG A 81 -28.36 10.06 1.24
N ASN A 82 -29.62 10.16 1.70
CA ASN A 82 -30.78 9.47 1.10
C ASN A 82 -31.73 10.46 0.43
#